data_AF-A0A2M8JSC3-F1
#
_entry.id   AF-A0A2M8JSC3-F1
#
_cell.length_a   1.000
_cell.length_b   1.000
_cell.length_c   1.000
_cell.angle_alpha   90.00
_cell.angle_beta   90.00
_cell.angle_gamma   90.00
#
_symmetry.space_group_name_H-M   'P 1'
#
loop_
_entity.id
_entity.type
_entity.pdbx_description
1 polymer ?
#
loop_
_entity_poly.entity_id
_entity_poly.type
_entity_poly.pdbx_seq_one_letter_code
_entity_poly.pdbx_strand_id
1 'polypeptide(L)'
;MFQDIDLIIFFGPALLLSTLVLLIMASFRNRKDATILNKVIDHFKITSIVFGILLVILWLSLPSTPSLKSFGYPTTIADIKGDANMLRLFQSYNKAIVRTAEVLQWFLFLFTWWFLTTLFGIANAYKSDKMKTSS
;
A
#
# COMPACT_ATOMS: atom_id res chain seq x y z
N MET A 1 14.67 -1.13 9.39
CA MET A 1 15.18 0.21 9.76
C MET A 1 14.19 1.02 10.61
N PHE A 2 12.86 0.79 10.52
CA PHE A 2 11.83 1.58 11.23
C PHE A 2 10.99 0.76 12.22
N GLN A 3 11.60 -0.12 13.02
CA GLN A 3 10.82 -0.97 13.93
C GLN A 3 10.20 -0.19 15.10
N ASP A 4 10.82 0.91 15.56
CA ASP A 4 10.39 1.70 16.73
C ASP A 4 9.48 2.89 16.42
N ILE A 5 9.25 3.20 15.13
CA ILE A 5 8.48 4.38 14.73
C ILE A 5 7.14 3.91 14.20
N ASP A 6 6.05 4.43 14.75
CA ASP A 6 4.68 4.12 14.32
C ASP A 6 4.56 4.30 12.80
N LEU A 7 4.00 3.28 12.14
CA LEU A 7 3.88 3.23 10.68
C LEU A 7 3.20 4.49 10.15
N ILE A 8 2.24 5.02 10.90
CA ILE A 8 1.44 6.19 10.55
C ILE A 8 2.25 7.48 10.43
N ILE A 9 3.37 7.60 11.15
CA ILE A 9 4.23 8.80 11.11
C ILE A 9 4.93 8.91 9.75
N PHE A 10 5.26 7.78 9.12
CA PHE A 10 5.89 7.77 7.80
C PHE A 10 4.86 7.63 6.67
N PHE A 11 3.89 6.74 6.87
CA PHE A 11 2.91 6.39 5.85
C PHE A 11 1.78 7.43 5.72
N GLY A 12 1.38 8.08 6.81
CA GLY A 12 0.35 9.12 6.82
C GLY A 12 0.72 10.33 5.93
N PRO A 13 1.91 10.93 6.09
CA PRO A 13 2.37 12.00 5.20
C PRO A 13 2.46 11.56 3.74
N ALA A 14 2.90 10.32 3.47
CA ALA A 14 2.96 9.77 2.11
C ALA A 14 1.56 9.64 1.47
N LEU A 15 0.55 9.22 2.25
CA LEU A 15 -0.84 9.21 1.79
C LEU A 15 -1.36 10.62 1.50
N LEU A 16 -1.12 11.58 2.39
CA LEU A 16 -1.54 12.97 2.19
C LEU A 16 -0.90 13.57 0.93
N LEU A 17 0.40 13.41 0.74
CA LEU A 17 1.11 13.86 -0.46
C LEU A 17 0.54 13.18 -1.72
N SER A 18 0.29 11.88 -1.67
CA SER A 18 -0.28 11.13 -2.79
C SER A 18 -1.66 11.65 -3.19
N THR A 19 -2.53 11.92 -2.21
CA THR A 19 -3.85 12.52 -2.46
C THR A 19 -3.76 13.94 -3.01
N LEU A 20 -2.83 14.75 -2.49
CA LEU A 20 -2.61 16.12 -2.96
C LEU A 20 -2.13 16.13 -4.43
N VAL A 21 -1.18 15.26 -4.79
CA VAL A 21 -0.71 15.10 -6.17
C VAL A 21 -1.86 14.68 -7.10
N LEU A 22 -2.70 13.74 -6.68
CA LEU A 22 -3.86 13.31 -7.47
C LEU A 22 -4.88 14.44 -7.66
N LEU A 23 -5.16 15.23 -6.62
CA LEU A 23 -6.07 16.38 -6.71
C LEU A 23 -5.54 17.47 -7.64
N ILE A 24 -4.24 17.76 -7.56
CA ILE A 24 -3.55 18.71 -8.44
C ILE A 24 -3.62 18.22 -9.89
N MET A 25 -3.27 16.96 -10.16
CA MET A 25 -3.36 16.40 -11.51
C MET A 25 -4.81 16.37 -12.03
N ALA A 26 -5.79 16.15 -11.15
CA ALA A 26 -7.20 16.20 -11.52
C ALA A 26 -7.66 17.62 -11.87
N SER A 27 -7.23 18.63 -11.13
CA SER A 27 -7.61 20.03 -11.39
C SER A 27 -6.99 20.59 -12.66
N PHE A 28 -5.79 20.13 -13.04
CA PHE A 28 -5.13 20.53 -14.29
C PHE A 28 -5.63 19.79 -15.54
N ARG A 29 -6.53 18.79 -15.41
CA ARG A 29 -7.09 18.03 -16.57
C ARG A 29 -8.19 18.81 -17.31
N ASN A 30 -7.82 19.91 -17.94
CA ASN A 30 -8.69 20.65 -18.88
C ASN A 30 -8.68 20.02 -20.30
N ARG A 31 -8.98 18.72 -20.41
CA ARG A 31 -9.09 18.06 -21.73
C ARG A 31 -10.55 18.04 -22.19
N LYS A 32 -10.93 19.10 -22.91
CA LYS A 32 -12.28 19.30 -23.47
C LYS A 32 -12.64 18.23 -24.53
N ASP A 33 -11.66 17.62 -25.19
CA ASP A 33 -11.91 16.73 -26.36
C ASP A 33 -11.59 15.24 -26.15
N ALA A 34 -11.31 14.79 -24.92
CA ALA A 34 -11.03 13.37 -24.66
C ALA A 34 -12.33 12.56 -24.45
N THR A 35 -12.49 11.45 -25.19
CA THR A 35 -13.55 10.44 -24.98
C THR A 35 -13.57 9.95 -23.52
N ILE A 36 -14.76 9.61 -23.01
CA ILE A 36 -14.96 9.11 -21.65
C ILE A 36 -14.01 7.95 -21.33
N LEU A 37 -13.83 7.01 -22.27
CA LEU A 37 -12.92 5.88 -22.13
C LEU A 37 -11.46 6.31 -21.96
N ASN A 38 -10.97 7.24 -22.79
CA ASN A 38 -9.60 7.78 -22.66
C ASN A 38 -9.39 8.49 -21.32
N LYS A 39 -10.41 9.22 -20.84
CA LYS A 39 -10.34 9.85 -19.50
C LYS A 39 -10.23 8.81 -18.39
N VAL A 40 -10.92 7.68 -18.48
CA VAL A 40 -10.82 6.61 -17.49
C VAL A 40 -9.49 5.87 -17.58
N ILE A 41 -8.99 5.58 -18.79
CA ILE A 41 -7.68 4.93 -18.98
C ILE A 41 -6.54 5.81 -18.44
N ASP A 42 -6.56 7.12 -18.74
CA ASP A 42 -5.55 8.04 -18.20
C ASP A 42 -5.64 8.15 -16.68
N HIS A 43 -6.85 8.16 -16.12
CA HIS A 43 -7.03 8.14 -14.67
C HIS A 43 -6.49 6.85 -14.04
N PHE A 44 -6.75 5.70 -14.68
CA PHE A 44 -6.19 4.42 -14.26
C PHE A 44 -4.67 4.41 -14.29
N LYS A 45 -4.04 4.91 -15.35
CA LYS A 45 -2.56 5.02 -15.44
C LYS A 45 -1.99 5.84 -14.28
N ILE A 46 -2.54 7.02 -14.04
CA ILE A 46 -2.06 7.93 -13.00
C ILE A 46 -2.24 7.31 -11.61
N THR A 47 -3.44 6.79 -11.31
CA THR A 47 -3.73 6.16 -10.02
C THR A 47 -2.91 4.90 -9.79
N SER A 48 -2.61 4.13 -10.84
CA SER A 48 -1.72 2.96 -10.78
C SER A 48 -0.28 3.33 -10.44
N ILE A 49 0.25 4.43 -10.99
CA ILE A 49 1.60 4.92 -10.66
C ILE A 49 1.66 5.33 -9.18
N VAL A 50 0.68 6.11 -8.71
CA VAL A 50 0.60 6.53 -7.31
C VAL A 50 0.44 5.33 -6.37
N PHE A 51 -0.42 4.38 -6.73
CA PHE A 51 -0.59 3.13 -6.00
C PHE A 51 0.73 2.34 -5.94
N GLY A 52 1.46 2.22 -7.05
CA GLY A 52 2.77 1.56 -7.09
C GLY A 52 3.79 2.22 -6.17
N ILE A 53 3.84 3.55 -6.11
CA ILE A 53 4.72 4.29 -5.18
C ILE A 53 4.34 3.96 -3.72
N LEU A 54 3.05 3.97 -3.38
CA LEU A 54 2.58 3.60 -2.04
C LEU A 54 2.92 2.15 -1.68
N LEU A 55 2.86 1.22 -2.64
CA LEU A 55 3.28 -0.16 -2.43
C LEU A 55 4.78 -0.28 -2.15
N VAL A 56 5.63 0.46 -2.87
CA VAL A 56 7.07 0.50 -2.60
C VAL A 56 7.35 1.04 -1.20
N ILE A 57 6.63 2.08 -0.77
CA ILE A 57 6.73 2.65 0.57
C ILE A 57 6.31 1.63 1.65
N LEU A 58 5.21 0.92 1.44
CA LEU A 58 4.76 -0.16 2.34
C LEU A 58 5.76 -1.30 2.40
N TRP A 59 6.33 -1.70 1.26
CA TRP A 59 7.37 -2.71 1.18
C TRP A 59 8.61 -2.33 1.99
N LEU A 60 9.08 -1.09 1.85
CA LEU A 60 10.22 -0.58 2.64
C LEU A 60 9.91 -0.46 4.14
N SER A 61 8.62 -0.43 4.50
CA SER A 61 8.14 -0.38 5.88
C SER A 61 8.06 -1.75 6.54
N LEU A 62 8.19 -2.84 5.77
CA LEU A 62 8.29 -4.19 6.32
C LEU A 62 9.59 -4.36 7.12
N PRO A 63 9.54 -5.05 8.26
CA PRO A 63 10.73 -5.32 9.02
C PRO A 63 11.66 -6.21 8.18
N SER A 64 12.90 -5.75 7.98
CA SER A 64 13.95 -6.48 7.25
C SER A 64 14.49 -7.70 8.04
N THR A 65 13.81 -8.09 9.11
CA THR A 65 14.28 -9.12 10.03
C THR A 65 14.38 -10.47 9.32
N PRO A 66 15.45 -11.25 9.57
CA PRO A 66 15.58 -12.63 9.10
C PRO A 66 14.47 -13.56 9.61
N SER A 67 13.61 -13.10 10.53
CA SER A 67 12.53 -13.87 11.15
C SER A 67 11.56 -14.54 10.17
N LEU A 68 11.49 -14.07 8.92
CA LEU A 68 10.72 -14.71 7.85
C LEU A 68 11.55 -15.69 6.98
N LYS A 69 12.89 -15.58 6.96
CA LYS A 69 13.80 -16.41 6.15
C LYS A 69 14.37 -17.61 6.90
N SER A 70 14.58 -17.46 8.19
CA SER A 70 14.84 -18.55 9.09
C SER A 70 14.05 -18.23 10.33
N PHE A 71 13.15 -19.14 10.72
CA PHE A 71 12.79 -19.27 12.12
C PHE A 71 14.10 -19.20 12.88
N GLY A 72 14.36 -18.09 13.58
CA GLY A 72 15.53 -17.90 14.43
C GLY A 72 15.35 -18.77 15.66
N TYR A 73 15.27 -20.08 15.44
CA TYR A 73 15.30 -21.06 16.49
C TYR A 73 16.66 -20.93 17.14
N PRO A 74 16.74 -20.83 18.47
CA PRO A 74 18.00 -20.70 19.17
C PRO A 74 18.93 -21.81 18.70
N THR A 75 20.03 -21.44 18.05
CA THR A 75 21.02 -22.40 17.54
C THR A 75 21.93 -22.90 18.67
N THR A 76 21.90 -22.24 19.83
CA THR A 76 22.69 -22.60 21.01
C THR A 76 21.87 -22.60 22.30
N ILE A 77 22.19 -23.53 23.21
CA ILE A 77 21.57 -23.66 24.54
C ILE A 77 21.80 -22.40 25.41
N ALA A 78 22.84 -21.62 25.10
CA ALA A 78 23.17 -20.38 25.80
C ALA A 78 22.12 -19.27 25.58
N ASP A 79 21.44 -19.25 24.43
CA ASP A 79 20.35 -18.29 24.14
C ASP A 79 19.09 -18.54 24.98
N ILE A 80 18.92 -19.77 25.49
CA ILE A 80 17.77 -20.22 26.27
C ILE A 80 18.02 -20.06 27.78
N LYS A 81 19.28 -20.08 28.22
CA LYS A 81 19.63 -20.11 29.66
C LYS A 81 19.43 -18.79 30.41
N GLY A 82 19.09 -17.70 29.73
CA GLY A 82 18.78 -16.42 30.37
C GLY A 82 17.36 -15.98 30.05
N ASP A 83 16.48 -15.94 31.05
CA ASP A 83 15.10 -15.47 30.93
C ASP A 83 15.00 -14.10 30.23
N ALA A 84 15.97 -13.21 30.48
CA ALA A 84 16.06 -11.90 29.83
C ALA A 84 16.35 -11.96 28.32
N ASN A 85 17.16 -12.91 27.86
CA ASN A 85 17.45 -13.08 26.43
C ASN A 85 16.25 -13.65 25.69
N MET A 86 15.56 -14.61 26.30
CA MET A 86 14.35 -15.20 25.75
C MET A 86 13.21 -14.17 25.67
N LEU A 87 13.05 -13.35 26.72
CA LEU A 87 12.07 -12.25 26.73
C LEU A 87 12.35 -11.22 25.63
N ARG A 88 13.61 -10.80 25.47
CA ARG A 88 14.02 -9.86 24.41
C ARG A 88 13.76 -10.43 23.02
N LEU A 89 14.00 -11.72 22.83
CA LEU A 89 13.72 -12.42 21.57
C LEU A 89 12.21 -12.39 21.26
N PHE A 90 11.36 -12.77 22.20
CA PHE A 90 9.91 -12.73 22.03
C PHE A 90 9.37 -11.33 21.79
N GLN A 91 9.89 -10.31 22.49
CA GLN A 91 9.52 -8.92 22.26
C GLN A 91 9.88 -8.47 20.85
N SER A 92 11.07 -8.84 20.35
CA SER A 92 11.48 -8.51 18.98
C SER A 92 10.58 -9.16 17.93
N TYR A 93 10.15 -10.40 18.17
CA TYR A 93 9.21 -11.11 17.29
C TYR A 93 7.83 -10.49 17.31
N ASN A 94 7.29 -10.22 18.49
CA ASN A 94 5.96 -9.62 18.62
C ASN A 94 5.90 -8.30 17.85
N LYS A 95 6.92 -7.46 18.01
CA LYS A 95 7.05 -6.19 17.30
C LYS A 95 7.14 -6.36 15.77
N ALA A 96 7.86 -7.35 15.28
CA ALA A 96 7.93 -7.65 13.84
C ALA A 96 6.58 -8.15 13.29
N ILE A 97 5.85 -8.99 14.04
CA ILE A 97 4.53 -9.50 13.66
C ILE A 97 3.52 -8.36 13.61
N VAL A 98 3.45 -7.53 14.66
CA VAL A 98 2.55 -6.36 14.72
C VAL A 98 2.81 -5.43 13.53
N ARG A 99 4.08 -5.11 13.26
CA ARG A 99 4.43 -4.27 12.11
C ARG A 99 4.02 -4.89 10.76
N THR A 100 4.17 -6.20 10.61
CA THR A 100 3.77 -6.91 9.39
C THR A 100 2.26 -6.90 9.22
N ALA A 101 1.51 -7.09 10.32
CA ALA A 101 0.05 -7.03 10.32
C ALA A 101 -0.47 -5.63 9.96
N GLU A 102 0.14 -4.57 10.50
CA GLU A 102 -0.18 -3.19 10.15
C GLU A 102 0.06 -2.90 8.66
N VAL A 103 1.22 -3.30 8.13
CA VAL A 103 1.55 -3.11 6.70
C VAL A 103 0.56 -3.88 5.82
N LEU A 104 0.20 -5.12 6.21
CA LEU A 104 -0.77 -5.93 5.48
C LEU A 104 -2.17 -5.30 5.50
N GLN A 105 -2.61 -4.76 6.63
CA GLN A 105 -3.90 -4.07 6.75
C GLN A 105 -3.96 -2.88 5.79
N TRP A 106 -2.91 -2.04 5.75
CA TRP A 106 -2.84 -0.90 4.84
C TRP A 106 -2.75 -1.31 3.37
N PHE A 107 -2.00 -2.37 3.07
CA PHE A 107 -1.93 -2.95 1.73
C PHE A 107 -3.31 -3.39 1.26
N LEU A 108 -4.04 -4.17 2.07
CA LEU A 108 -5.37 -4.67 1.72
C LEU A 108 -6.34 -3.52 1.51
N PHE A 109 -6.35 -2.54 2.42
CA PHE A 109 -7.20 -1.36 2.30
C PHE A 109 -6.96 -0.61 0.98
N LEU A 110 -5.69 -0.27 0.69
CA LEU A 110 -5.33 0.43 -0.54
C LEU A 110 -5.65 -0.38 -1.79
N PHE A 111 -5.35 -1.67 -1.77
CA PHE A 111 -5.60 -2.56 -2.90
C PHE A 111 -7.09 -2.65 -3.19
N THR A 112 -7.92 -2.95 -2.18
CA THR A 112 -9.38 -3.02 -2.34
C THR A 112 -9.95 -1.71 -2.83
N TRP A 113 -9.51 -0.58 -2.25
CA TRP A 113 -9.96 0.74 -2.67
C TRP A 113 -9.60 1.06 -4.13
N TRP A 114 -8.32 0.92 -4.49
CA TRP A 114 -7.83 1.17 -5.85
C TRP A 114 -8.50 0.23 -6.87
N PHE A 115 -8.67 -1.04 -6.52
CA PHE A 115 -9.31 -2.03 -7.38
C PHE A 115 -10.78 -1.72 -7.63
N LEU A 116 -11.55 -1.41 -6.58
CA LEU A 116 -12.97 -1.06 -6.71
C LEU A 116 -13.16 0.23 -7.51
N THR A 117 -12.38 1.28 -7.23
CA THR A 117 -12.47 2.56 -7.95
C THR A 117 -12.13 2.40 -9.43
N THR A 118 -11.11 1.59 -9.74
CA THR A 118 -10.75 1.23 -11.13
C THR A 118 -11.89 0.50 -11.83
N LEU A 119 -12.41 -0.57 -11.22
CA LEU A 119 -13.49 -1.36 -11.81
C LEU A 119 -14.74 -0.50 -12.06
N PHE A 120 -15.11 0.33 -11.09
CA PHE A 120 -16.27 1.22 -11.21
C PHE A 120 -16.06 2.25 -12.33
N GLY A 121 -14.86 2.82 -12.44
CA GLY A 121 -14.50 3.74 -13.52
C GLY A 121 -14.64 3.09 -14.91
N ILE A 122 -14.11 1.88 -15.07
CA ILE A 122 -14.16 1.14 -16.33
C ILE A 122 -15.59 0.71 -16.67
N ALA A 123 -16.35 0.18 -15.70
CA ALA A 123 -17.72 -0.26 -15.89
C ALA A 123 -18.63 0.90 -16.34
N ASN A 124 -18.47 2.08 -15.72
CA ASN A 124 -19.22 3.28 -16.11
C ASN A 124 -18.82 3.79 -17.50
N ALA A 125 -17.53 3.76 -17.85
CA ALA A 125 -17.09 4.11 -19.20
C ALA A 125 -17.70 3.19 -20.26
N TYR A 126 -17.69 1.88 -20.02
CA TYR A 126 -18.26 0.88 -20.92
C TYR A 126 -19.78 1.07 -21.10
N LYS A 127 -20.51 1.29 -20.00
CA LYS A 127 -21.95 1.58 -20.06
C LYS A 127 -22.26 2.84 -20.86
N SER A 128 -21.46 3.90 -20.67
CA SER A 128 -21.64 5.18 -21.36
C SER A 128 -21.36 5.07 -22.86
N ASP A 129 -20.39 4.25 -23.26
CA ASP A 129 -20.04 4.02 -24.67
C ASP A 129 -21.12 3.21 -25.41
N LYS A 130 -21.68 2.18 -24.74
CA LYS A 130 -22.79 1.38 -25.28
C LYS A 130 -24.08 2.20 -25.47
N MET A 131 -24.37 3.14 -24.57
CA MET A 131 -25.54 4.04 -24.71
C MET A 131 -25.36 5.06 -25.85
N LYS A 132 -24.13 5.42 -26.20
CA LYS A 132 -23.82 6.39 -27.25
C LYS A 132 -23.87 5.80 -28.66
N THR A 133 -23.76 4.48 -28.78
CA THR A 133 -23.80 3.72 -30.04
C THR A 133 -25.20 3.23 -30.40
N SER A 134 -26.17 3.31 -29.48
CA SER A 134 -27.58 2.94 -29.70
C SER A 134 -28.51 4.15 -29.93
N SER A 135 -27.97 5.36 -29.97
CA SER A 135 -28.68 6.63 -30.28
C SER A 135 -28.23 7.15 -31.63
#